data_AF-A0A6P1XZB0-F1
#
_entry.id   AF-A0A6P1XZB0-F1
#
_cell.length_a   1.000
_cell.length_b   1.000
_cell.length_c   1.000
_cell.angle_alpha   90.00
_cell.angle_beta   90.00
_cell.angle_gamma   90.00
#
_symmetry.space_group_name_H-M   'P 1'
#
loop_
_entity.id
_entity.type
_entity.pdbx_description
1 polymer ?
#
loop_
_entity_poly.entity_id
_entity_poly.type
_entity_poly.pdbx_seq_one_letter_code
_entity_poly.pdbx_strand_id
1 'polypeptide(L)'
;MRIFDEKKELDIPKWITASSSASTIQTQTVKLNDRHGEYLTGKEQYGSKTFQCSGTIPTDSACAVEKERSRLLSLLSGKDLIVYRDDDDTIFYRCRLTGQIQITYYNGENLHKVFTISFTLKAFDPFGYGQRKIETIAGGRRDISIVTEGNLSTVPEIAIGDIEKVSGLLVHCNGTELKISREIAIPHGKTLLYKDGTLF
;
A
#
# COMPACT_ATOMS: atom_id res chain seq x y z
N MET A 1 14.82 5.32 -4.36
CA MET A 1 13.80 4.57 -3.57
C MET A 1 13.81 5.11 -2.15
N ARG A 2 12.63 5.40 -1.61
CA ARG A 2 12.49 5.92 -0.24
C ARG A 2 11.54 5.03 0.54
N ILE A 3 11.92 4.69 1.77
CA ILE A 3 11.11 3.86 2.66
C ILE A 3 10.87 4.63 3.95
N PHE A 4 9.61 4.72 4.36
CA PHE A 4 9.21 5.36 5.60
C PHE A 4 8.59 4.34 6.55
N ASP A 5 8.90 4.54 7.83
CA ASP A 5 8.16 3.97 8.95
C ASP A 5 7.28 5.08 9.50
N GLU A 6 5.98 4.99 9.18
CA GLU A 6 5.01 6.07 9.37
C GLU A 6 5.46 7.41 8.76
N LYS A 7 6.02 8.31 9.58
CA LYS A 7 6.49 9.65 9.16
C LYS A 7 8.01 9.73 9.08
N LYS A 8 8.74 8.72 9.55
CA LYS A 8 10.20 8.73 9.63
C LYS A 8 10.79 8.05 8.41
N GLU A 9 11.59 8.77 7.65
CA GLU A 9 12.39 8.19 6.57
C GLU A 9 13.44 7.23 7.16
N LEU A 10 13.46 6.01 6.67
CA LEU A 10 14.44 5.01 7.06
C LEU A 10 15.73 5.25 6.27
N ASP A 11 16.87 5.12 6.97
CA ASP A 11 18.19 5.24 6.36
C ASP A 11 18.53 3.98 5.55
N ILE A 12 17.86 3.85 4.41
CA ILE A 12 18.09 2.80 3.42
C ILE A 12 19.21 3.27 2.49
N PRO A 13 20.25 2.46 2.29
CA PRO A 13 21.35 2.87 1.44
C PRO A 13 20.90 3.10 -0.01
N LYS A 14 21.36 4.21 -0.60
CA LYS A 14 20.97 4.62 -1.97
C LYS A 14 21.32 3.62 -3.07
N TRP A 15 22.27 2.72 -2.82
CA TRP A 15 22.64 1.65 -3.75
C TRP A 15 21.65 0.49 -3.78
N ILE A 16 20.67 0.45 -2.86
CA ILE A 16 19.54 -0.47 -2.92
C ILE A 16 18.44 0.13 -3.78
N THR A 17 18.10 -0.57 -4.86
CA THR A 17 17.06 -0.15 -5.81
C THR A 17 15.90 -1.16 -5.80
N ALA A 18 14.70 -0.71 -6.18
CA ALA A 18 13.54 -1.58 -6.38
C ALA A 18 13.27 -1.75 -7.87
N SER A 19 13.46 -2.96 -8.40
CA SER A 19 13.53 -3.20 -9.85
C SER A 19 12.31 -3.91 -10.43
N SER A 20 11.69 -4.82 -9.69
CA SER A 20 10.59 -5.64 -10.22
C SER A 20 9.34 -5.52 -9.37
N SER A 21 8.25 -5.07 -10.01
CA SER A 21 6.93 -5.03 -9.42
C SER A 21 5.93 -5.77 -10.30
N ALA A 22 5.51 -6.96 -9.89
CA ALA A 22 4.49 -7.74 -10.58
C ALA A 22 3.14 -7.56 -9.89
N SER A 23 2.13 -7.10 -10.63
CA SER A 23 0.74 -7.19 -10.21
C SER A 23 0.22 -8.58 -10.61
N THR A 24 -0.33 -9.31 -9.66
CA THR A 24 -0.94 -10.62 -9.96
C THR A 24 -2.43 -10.43 -10.13
N ILE A 25 -2.99 -10.92 -11.23
CA ILE A 25 -4.45 -10.98 -11.44
C ILE A 25 -4.84 -12.45 -11.32
N GLN A 26 -5.74 -12.73 -10.39
CA GLN A 26 -6.30 -14.06 -10.21
C GLN A 26 -7.64 -14.11 -10.94
N THR A 27 -7.67 -14.89 -12.01
CA THR A 27 -8.87 -15.19 -12.78
C THR A 27 -9.35 -16.57 -12.36
N GLN A 28 -10.61 -16.65 -11.93
CA GLN A 28 -11.25 -17.92 -11.64
C GLN A 28 -11.84 -18.47 -12.93
N THR A 29 -11.42 -19.68 -13.31
CA THR A 29 -11.89 -20.35 -14.52
C THR A 29 -12.37 -21.77 -14.22
N VAL A 30 -13.31 -22.25 -15.01
CA VAL A 30 -13.83 -23.62 -14.95
C VAL A 30 -13.68 -24.28 -16.30
N LYS A 31 -13.20 -25.52 -16.29
CA LYS A 31 -13.11 -26.39 -17.46
C LYS A 31 -14.34 -27.27 -17.54
N LEU A 32 -15.01 -27.26 -18.69
CA LEU A 32 -16.09 -28.20 -18.99
C LEU A 32 -15.50 -29.43 -19.68
N ASN A 33 -15.93 -30.62 -19.26
CA ASN A 33 -15.50 -31.87 -19.88
C ASN A 33 -15.84 -31.87 -21.37
N ASP A 34 -14.94 -32.46 -22.17
CA ASP A 34 -15.06 -32.62 -23.63
C ASP A 34 -15.22 -31.33 -24.44
N ARG A 35 -14.86 -30.16 -23.88
CA ARG A 35 -14.76 -28.89 -24.61
C ARG A 35 -13.36 -28.32 -24.56
N HIS A 36 -12.94 -27.74 -25.68
CA HIS A 36 -11.73 -26.92 -25.72
C HIS A 36 -11.98 -25.57 -25.06
N GLY A 37 -11.00 -25.09 -24.29
CA GLY A 37 -11.06 -23.81 -23.59
C GLY A 37 -11.55 -23.89 -22.14
N GLU A 38 -11.61 -22.74 -21.50
CA GLU A 38 -12.07 -22.54 -20.12
C GLU A 38 -13.09 -21.40 -20.08
N TYR A 39 -14.03 -21.48 -19.15
CA TYR A 39 -15.03 -20.45 -18.91
C TYR A 39 -14.62 -19.60 -17.72
N LEU A 40 -14.72 -18.28 -17.86
CA LEU A 40 -14.48 -17.36 -16.76
C LEU A 40 -15.64 -17.43 -15.76
N THR A 41 -15.33 -17.66 -14.49
CA THR A 41 -16.31 -17.77 -13.41
C THR A 41 -15.99 -16.77 -12.32
N GLY A 42 -16.86 -15.79 -12.10
CA GLY A 42 -16.66 -14.76 -11.07
C GLY A 42 -15.93 -13.50 -11.58
N LYS A 43 -15.56 -12.63 -10.64
CA LYS A 43 -14.84 -11.38 -10.92
C LYS A 43 -13.34 -11.59 -10.75
N GLU A 44 -12.54 -10.88 -11.54
CA GLU A 44 -11.09 -10.84 -11.37
C GLU A 44 -10.72 -10.30 -9.99
N GLN A 45 -9.73 -10.94 -9.36
CA GLN A 45 -9.19 -10.50 -8.08
C GLN A 45 -7.77 -10.00 -8.28
N TYR A 46 -7.50 -8.79 -7.78
CA TYR A 46 -6.15 -8.24 -7.77
C TYR A 46 -5.39 -8.84 -6.58
N GLY A 47 -4.41 -9.68 -6.87
CA GLY A 47 -3.51 -10.25 -5.89
C GLY A 47 -2.45 -9.25 -5.46
N SER A 48 -1.78 -9.56 -4.35
CA SER A 48 -0.72 -8.73 -3.78
C SER A 48 0.38 -8.39 -4.79
N LYS A 49 0.99 -7.23 -4.61
CA LYS A 49 2.14 -6.76 -5.38
C LYS A 49 3.43 -6.97 -4.59
N THR A 50 4.49 -7.41 -5.24
CA THR A 50 5.82 -7.56 -4.61
C THR A 50 6.81 -6.60 -5.25
N PHE A 51 7.74 -6.10 -4.46
CA PHE A 51 8.86 -5.26 -4.90
C PHE A 51 10.14 -6.00 -4.56
N GLN A 52 10.92 -6.29 -5.59
CA GLN A 52 12.26 -6.86 -5.41
C GLN A 52 13.26 -5.74 -5.21
N CYS A 53 13.81 -5.68 -4.00
CA CYS A 53 14.83 -4.71 -3.61
C CYS A 53 16.19 -5.40 -3.64
N SER A 54 17.16 -4.82 -4.34
CA SER A 54 18.50 -5.37 -4.41
C SER A 54 19.54 -4.27 -4.56
N GLY A 55 20.72 -4.54 -4.05
CA GLY A 55 21.87 -3.65 -4.23
C GLY A 55 23.17 -4.37 -3.94
N THR A 56 24.25 -3.80 -4.45
CA THR A 56 25.58 -4.41 -4.39
C THR A 56 26.50 -3.56 -3.52
N ILE A 57 27.15 -4.22 -2.55
CA ILE A 57 28.14 -3.62 -1.66
C ILE A 57 29.53 -4.08 -2.10
N PRO A 58 30.39 -3.18 -2.60
CA PRO A 58 31.80 -3.46 -2.76
C PRO A 58 32.48 -3.38 -1.38
N THR A 59 32.86 -4.51 -0.80
CA THR A 59 33.59 -4.58 0.47
C THR A 59 34.42 -5.85 0.50
N ASP A 60 35.53 -5.83 1.24
CA ASP A 60 36.39 -6.99 1.45
C ASP A 60 36.03 -7.75 2.75
N SER A 61 35.03 -7.27 3.49
CA SER A 61 34.66 -7.78 4.82
C SER A 61 33.26 -8.39 4.84
N ALA A 62 33.19 -9.72 4.92
CA ALA A 62 31.93 -10.43 5.15
C ALA A 62 31.23 -10.00 6.45
N CYS A 63 32.00 -9.64 7.49
CA CYS A 63 31.45 -9.15 8.75
C CYS A 63 30.68 -7.83 8.57
N ALA A 64 31.17 -6.93 7.72
CA ALA A 64 30.46 -5.68 7.43
C ALA A 64 29.12 -5.93 6.72
N VAL A 65 29.08 -6.91 5.81
CA VAL A 65 27.85 -7.28 5.09
C VAL A 65 26.82 -7.90 6.04
N GLU A 66 27.24 -8.77 6.96
CA GLU A 66 26.36 -9.37 7.95
C GLU A 66 25.78 -8.34 8.95
N LYS A 67 26.60 -7.36 9.35
CA LYS A 67 26.12 -6.21 10.15
C LYS A 67 25.07 -5.41 9.37
N GLU A 68 25.31 -5.17 8.09
CA GLU A 68 24.36 -4.42 7.25
C GLU A 68 23.06 -5.20 7.03
N ARG A 69 23.11 -6.52 6.80
CA ARG A 69 21.93 -7.39 6.76
C ARG A 69 21.14 -7.30 8.06
N SER A 70 21.81 -7.37 9.20
CA SER A 70 21.18 -7.31 10.51
C SER A 70 20.54 -5.94 10.77
N ARG A 71 21.20 -4.86 10.35
CA ARG A 71 20.70 -3.48 10.40
C ARG A 71 19.43 -3.34 9.56
N LEU A 72 19.45 -3.76 8.30
CA LEU A 72 18.30 -3.73 7.40
C LEU A 72 17.14 -4.57 7.94
N LEU A 73 17.43 -5.76 8.49
CA LEU A 73 16.40 -6.62 9.07
C LEU A 73 15.70 -5.90 10.24
N SER A 74 16.48 -5.33 11.16
CA SER A 74 15.94 -4.53 12.28
C SER A 74 15.12 -3.33 11.83
N LEU A 75 15.54 -2.66 10.75
CA LEU A 75 14.83 -1.47 10.24
C LEU A 75 13.49 -1.81 9.61
N LEU A 76 13.38 -2.98 8.96
CA LEU A 76 12.26 -3.34 8.10
C LEU A 76 11.31 -4.38 8.70
N SER A 77 11.77 -5.24 9.62
CA SER A 77 10.99 -6.36 10.12
C SER A 77 9.82 -5.92 10.99
N GLY A 78 8.64 -6.50 10.76
CA GLY A 78 7.46 -6.32 11.61
C GLY A 78 6.75 -4.97 11.45
N LYS A 79 7.09 -4.18 10.43
CA LYS A 79 6.57 -2.82 10.24
C LYS A 79 5.70 -2.68 8.99
N ASP A 80 4.79 -1.73 9.06
CA ASP A 80 4.00 -1.23 7.94
C ASP A 80 4.75 -0.08 7.25
N LEU A 81 5.44 -0.42 6.18
CA LEU A 81 6.35 0.47 5.48
C LEU A 81 5.64 1.21 4.36
N ILE A 82 5.93 2.50 4.21
CA ILE A 82 5.52 3.31 3.06
C ILE A 82 6.69 3.36 2.08
N VAL A 83 6.50 2.83 0.88
CA VAL A 83 7.57 2.67 -0.11
C VAL A 83 7.29 3.52 -1.35
N TYR A 84 8.23 4.39 -1.69
CA TYR A 84 8.31 5.13 -2.96
C TYR A 84 9.39 4.46 -3.81
N ARG A 85 9.08 4.11 -5.06
CA ARG A 85 10.01 3.34 -5.90
C ARG A 85 11.22 4.19 -6.28
N ASP A 86 10.96 5.43 -6.64
CA ASP A 86 11.98 6.44 -6.91
C ASP A 86 11.95 7.56 -5.86
N ASP A 87 12.99 8.40 -5.84
CA ASP A 87 13.10 9.52 -4.92
C ASP A 87 12.09 10.64 -5.27
N ASP A 88 11.80 10.78 -6.56
CA ASP A 88 10.87 11.76 -7.14
C ASP A 88 9.43 11.22 -7.32
N ASP A 89 9.17 9.96 -6.94
CA ASP A 89 7.84 9.36 -7.05
C ASP A 89 6.87 10.05 -6.08
N THR A 90 5.68 10.40 -6.56
CA THR A 90 4.56 10.90 -5.74
C THR A 90 3.59 9.81 -5.30
N ILE A 91 3.75 8.61 -5.87
CA ILE A 91 2.93 7.43 -5.59
C ILE A 91 3.69 6.52 -4.63
N PHE A 92 3.03 6.12 -3.55
CA PHE A 92 3.58 5.19 -2.58
C PHE A 92 2.78 3.90 -2.48
N TYR A 93 3.42 2.88 -1.91
CA TYR A 93 2.81 1.59 -1.61
C TYR A 93 2.95 1.27 -0.14
N ARG A 94 1.92 0.63 0.44
CA ARG A 94 1.97 0.10 1.81
C ARG A 94 2.48 -1.33 1.76
N CYS A 95 3.68 -1.54 2.26
CA CYS A 95 4.41 -2.79 2.14
C CYS A 95 4.84 -3.35 3.50
N ARG A 96 5.06 -4.65 3.56
CA ARG A 96 5.80 -5.32 4.65
C ARG A 96 6.97 -6.10 4.09
N LEU A 97 8.05 -6.20 4.85
CA LEU A 97 9.11 -7.16 4.55
C LEU A 97 8.52 -8.58 4.55
N THR A 98 8.77 -9.34 3.49
CA THR A 98 8.35 -10.74 3.40
C THR A 98 9.56 -11.64 3.16
N GLY A 99 9.54 -12.82 3.77
CA GLY A 99 10.66 -13.76 3.71
C GLY A 99 11.86 -13.27 4.52
N GLN A 100 13.01 -13.18 3.86
CA GLN A 100 14.30 -12.93 4.47
C GLN A 100 15.13 -11.93 3.66
N ILE A 101 16.10 -11.31 4.30
CA ILE A 101 17.14 -10.53 3.61
C ILE A 101 18.26 -11.50 3.25
N GLN A 102 18.49 -11.68 1.95
CA GLN A 102 19.48 -12.59 1.39
C GLN A 102 20.77 -11.86 1.08
N ILE A 103 21.89 -12.57 1.22
CA ILE A 103 23.21 -12.16 0.74
C ILE A 103 23.64 -13.19 -0.30
N THR A 104 24.05 -12.73 -1.47
CA THR A 104 24.66 -13.57 -2.51
C THR A 104 26.11 -13.16 -2.74
N TYR A 105 26.95 -14.18 -2.87
CA TYR A 105 28.38 -14.08 -3.09
C TYR A 105 28.67 -14.32 -4.58
N TYR A 106 29.46 -13.45 -5.21
CA TYR A 106 29.90 -13.68 -6.58
C TYR A 106 31.09 -14.66 -6.60
N ASN A 107 30.88 -15.88 -7.10
CA ASN A 107 31.93 -16.91 -7.19
C ASN A 107 32.63 -16.88 -8.57
N GLY A 108 33.74 -16.14 -8.70
CA GLY A 108 34.73 -16.19 -9.80
C GLY A 108 36.08 -15.59 -9.37
N GLU A 109 37.20 -15.96 -10.03
CA GLU A 109 38.63 -15.89 -9.62
C GLU A 109 39.19 -14.60 -8.93
N ASN A 110 38.41 -13.54 -8.70
CA ASN A 110 38.77 -12.37 -7.87
C ASN A 110 37.67 -12.10 -6.80
N LEU A 111 37.57 -12.99 -5.81
CA LEU A 111 36.29 -13.50 -5.29
C LEU A 111 35.82 -12.96 -3.91
N HIS A 112 36.42 -11.90 -3.37
CA HIS A 112 36.15 -11.46 -1.99
C HIS A 112 35.58 -10.05 -1.83
N LYS A 113 35.22 -9.37 -2.92
CA LYS A 113 35.08 -7.90 -2.89
C LYS A 113 33.70 -7.35 -3.17
N VAL A 114 32.72 -8.19 -3.56
CA VAL A 114 31.43 -7.73 -4.04
C VAL A 114 30.31 -8.65 -3.53
N PHE A 115 29.41 -8.09 -2.74
CA PHE A 115 28.28 -8.81 -2.14
C PHE A 115 26.97 -8.20 -2.62
N THR A 116 25.99 -9.03 -2.94
CA THR A 116 24.64 -8.55 -3.28
C THR A 116 23.70 -8.80 -2.10
N ILE A 117 23.05 -7.74 -1.61
CA ILE A 117 21.95 -7.84 -0.65
C ILE A 117 20.65 -7.75 -1.42
N SER A 118 19.72 -8.67 -1.15
CA SER A 118 18.36 -8.64 -1.72
C SER A 118 17.29 -8.92 -0.67
N PHE A 119 16.12 -8.34 -0.85
CA PHE A 119 14.94 -8.61 -0.03
C PHE A 119 13.67 -8.26 -0.81
N THR A 120 12.53 -8.80 -0.36
CA THR A 120 11.24 -8.55 -0.99
C THR A 120 10.33 -7.76 -0.05
N LEU A 121 9.77 -6.68 -0.56
CA LEU A 121 8.68 -5.96 0.09
C LEU A 121 7.36 -6.34 -0.56
N LYS A 122 6.35 -6.70 0.24
CA LYS A 122 5.03 -7.12 -0.23
C LYS A 122 3.98 -6.11 0.14
N ALA A 123 3.32 -5.57 -0.88
CA ALA A 123 2.11 -4.78 -0.80
C ALA A 123 0.89 -5.72 -0.86
N PHE A 124 0.20 -5.86 0.27
CA PHE A 124 -1.01 -6.69 0.34
C PHE A 124 -2.18 -6.05 -0.40
N ASP A 125 -2.29 -4.72 -0.30
CA ASP A 125 -3.04 -3.91 -1.24
C ASP A 125 -2.13 -3.59 -2.44
N PRO A 126 -2.41 -4.10 -3.65
CA PRO A 126 -1.53 -3.94 -4.79
C PRO A 126 -1.53 -2.53 -5.40
N PHE A 127 -2.41 -1.64 -4.94
CA PHE A 127 -2.59 -0.32 -5.53
C PHE A 127 -1.60 0.71 -4.98
N GLY A 128 -1.20 1.62 -5.86
CA GLY A 128 -0.39 2.78 -5.49
C GLY A 128 -1.30 3.89 -4.97
N TYR A 129 -0.90 4.51 -3.87
CA TYR A 129 -1.61 5.62 -3.26
C TYR A 129 -0.96 6.93 -3.70
N GLY A 130 -1.79 7.83 -4.22
CA GLY A 130 -1.37 9.21 -4.52
C GLY A 130 -1.54 10.14 -3.32
N GLN A 131 -1.43 11.44 -3.60
CA GLN A 131 -1.63 12.47 -2.60
C GLN A 131 -3.07 12.43 -2.06
N ARG A 132 -3.21 12.49 -0.73
CA ARG A 132 -4.52 12.63 -0.09
C ARG A 132 -5.08 14.02 -0.40
N LYS A 133 -6.26 14.06 -1.01
CA LYS A 133 -7.06 15.27 -1.20
C LYS A 133 -8.11 15.37 -0.11
N ILE A 134 -8.26 16.56 0.47
CA ILE A 134 -9.27 16.85 1.50
C ILE A 134 -10.15 17.97 0.96
N GLU A 135 -11.46 17.72 0.92
CA GLU A 135 -12.47 18.69 0.50
C GLU A 135 -13.38 18.97 1.69
N THR A 136 -13.47 20.24 2.10
CA THR A 136 -14.36 20.67 3.18
C THR A 136 -15.63 21.24 2.59
N ILE A 137 -16.76 20.67 3.01
CA ILE A 137 -18.08 21.00 2.50
C ILE A 137 -18.82 21.82 3.55
N ALA A 138 -19.18 23.05 3.21
CA ALA A 138 -20.02 23.88 4.08
C ALA A 138 -21.45 23.33 4.19
N GLY A 139 -22.04 23.49 5.37
CA GLY A 139 -23.42 23.10 5.65
C GLY A 139 -24.43 23.73 4.69
N GLY A 140 -25.49 22.99 4.38
CA GLY A 140 -26.58 23.42 3.50
C GLY A 140 -26.41 23.09 2.02
N ARG A 141 -25.22 22.63 1.58
CA ARG A 141 -25.05 22.04 0.24
C ARG A 141 -25.58 20.61 0.21
N ARG A 142 -26.37 20.29 -0.81
CA ARG A 142 -26.99 18.96 -1.00
C ARG A 142 -26.28 18.13 -2.05
N ASP A 143 -25.92 18.74 -3.17
CA ASP A 143 -25.30 18.06 -4.31
C ASP A 143 -23.91 18.62 -4.59
N ILE A 144 -22.93 17.72 -4.63
CA ILE A 144 -21.51 18.07 -4.76
C ILE A 144 -20.83 17.05 -5.65
N SER A 145 -20.02 17.54 -6.58
CA SER A 145 -19.16 16.72 -7.42
C SER A 145 -17.75 16.70 -6.86
N ILE A 146 -17.28 15.53 -6.45
CA ILE A 146 -15.89 15.31 -6.03
C ILE A 146 -15.22 14.48 -7.13
N VAL A 147 -14.16 15.03 -7.72
CA VAL A 147 -13.39 14.35 -8.76
C VAL A 147 -12.19 13.64 -8.12
N THR A 148 -12.10 12.34 -8.35
CA THR A 148 -10.95 11.51 -7.97
C THR A 148 -10.07 11.31 -9.20
N GLU A 149 -8.81 11.75 -9.12
CA GLU A 149 -7.84 11.66 -10.24
C GLU A 149 -7.22 10.26 -10.38
N GLY A 150 -7.55 9.34 -9.47
CA GLY A 150 -7.08 7.96 -9.53
C GLY A 150 -7.79 7.13 -10.60
N ASN A 151 -7.06 6.14 -11.14
CA ASN A 151 -7.58 5.23 -12.16
C ASN A 151 -8.48 4.11 -11.59
N LEU A 152 -8.66 4.08 -10.27
CA LEU A 152 -9.44 3.06 -9.57
C LEU A 152 -10.42 3.72 -8.63
N SER A 153 -11.59 3.10 -8.49
CA SER A 153 -12.61 3.51 -7.54
C SER A 153 -12.03 3.50 -6.13
N THR A 154 -12.22 4.61 -5.41
CA THR A 154 -11.79 4.78 -4.02
C THR A 154 -13.00 4.93 -3.12
N VAL A 155 -12.89 4.41 -1.89
CA VAL A 155 -13.89 4.66 -0.84
C VAL A 155 -13.39 5.84 -0.02
N PRO A 156 -14.08 6.99 -0.04
CA PRO A 156 -13.63 8.17 0.70
C PRO A 156 -13.79 7.98 2.21
N GLU A 157 -12.89 8.59 2.98
CA GLU A 157 -13.15 8.87 4.40
C GLU A 157 -14.08 10.08 4.49
N ILE A 158 -15.16 9.98 5.27
CA ILE A 158 -16.17 11.03 5.41
C ILE A 158 -16.22 11.45 6.88
N ALA A 159 -15.90 12.71 7.15
CA ALA A 159 -16.00 13.28 8.49
C ALA A 159 -17.17 14.27 8.56
N ILE A 160 -18.07 14.07 9.51
CA ILE A 160 -19.24 14.91 9.73
C ILE A 160 -19.09 15.57 11.11
N GLY A 161 -19.07 16.90 11.13
CA GLY A 161 -18.85 17.70 12.33
C GLY A 161 -19.75 18.93 12.37
N ASP A 162 -19.61 19.72 13.44
CA ASP A 162 -20.31 21.00 13.65
C ASP A 162 -21.84 20.91 13.59
N ILE A 163 -22.37 19.73 13.90
CA ILE A 163 -23.80 19.45 14.07
C ILE A 163 -24.00 18.60 15.32
N GLU A 164 -25.05 18.87 16.10
CA GLU A 164 -25.26 18.20 17.39
C GLU A 164 -25.68 16.73 17.23
N LYS A 165 -26.39 16.42 16.14
CA LYS A 165 -27.02 15.13 15.91
C LYS A 165 -27.14 14.82 14.43
N VAL A 166 -27.06 13.54 14.10
CA VAL A 166 -27.37 13.02 12.76
C VAL A 166 -28.37 11.88 12.85
N SER A 167 -29.23 11.75 11.83
CA SER A 167 -30.15 10.63 11.70
C SER A 167 -30.46 10.35 10.22
N GLY A 168 -30.84 9.10 9.91
CA GLY A 168 -31.27 8.72 8.57
C GLY A 168 -30.13 8.67 7.53
N LEU A 169 -30.39 9.18 6.33
CA LEU A 169 -29.46 9.16 5.21
C LEU A 169 -28.43 10.28 5.37
N LEU A 170 -27.14 9.93 5.38
CA LEU A 170 -26.03 10.89 5.53
C LEU A 170 -25.42 11.25 4.18
N VAL A 171 -25.16 10.24 3.34
CA VAL A 171 -24.55 10.42 2.02
C VAL A 171 -25.19 9.46 1.02
N HIS A 172 -25.47 9.95 -0.18
CA HIS A 172 -25.90 9.14 -1.32
C HIS A 172 -24.99 9.45 -2.51
N CYS A 173 -24.43 8.42 -3.16
CA CYS A 173 -23.57 8.57 -4.33
C CYS A 173 -23.73 7.36 -5.26
N ASN A 174 -24.07 7.60 -6.53
CA ASN A 174 -24.17 6.57 -7.58
C ASN A 174 -24.91 5.30 -7.14
N GLY A 175 -26.05 5.45 -6.45
CA GLY A 175 -26.86 4.32 -5.98
C GLY A 175 -26.34 3.63 -4.71
N THR A 176 -25.28 4.15 -4.08
CA THR A 176 -24.76 3.69 -2.77
C THR A 176 -25.13 4.70 -1.69
N GLU A 177 -25.47 4.21 -0.50
CA GLU A 177 -25.94 5.04 0.61
C GLU A 177 -25.14 4.76 1.89
N LEU A 178 -24.73 5.83 2.57
CA LEU A 178 -24.34 5.81 3.97
C LEU A 178 -25.56 6.27 4.79
N LYS A 179 -26.22 5.31 5.44
CA LYS A 179 -27.43 5.53 6.23
C LYS A 179 -27.25 4.99 7.64
N ILE A 180 -27.70 5.75 8.63
CA ILE A 180 -27.75 5.33 10.03
C ILE A 180 -29.18 4.99 10.43
N SER A 181 -29.33 3.89 11.16
CA SER A 181 -30.63 3.35 11.59
C SER A 181 -31.17 4.00 12.86
N ARG A 182 -30.31 4.71 13.61
CA ARG A 182 -30.63 5.39 14.86
C ARG A 182 -29.97 6.75 14.88
N GLU A 183 -30.55 7.67 15.64
CA GLU A 183 -29.95 8.98 15.88
C GLU A 183 -28.62 8.83 16.62
N ILE A 184 -27.60 9.55 16.17
CA ILE A 184 -26.28 9.62 16.80
C ILE A 184 -26.06 11.06 17.23
N ALA A 185 -25.86 11.27 18.53
CA ALA A 185 -25.43 12.55 19.07
C ALA A 185 -23.91 12.71 18.88
N ILE A 186 -23.50 13.83 18.32
CA ILE A 186 -22.10 14.19 18.12
C ILE A 186 -21.74 15.23 19.20
N PRO A 187 -20.87 14.88 20.16
CA PRO A 187 -20.47 15.83 21.20
C PRO A 187 -19.84 17.09 20.60
N HIS A 188 -19.97 18.22 21.29
CA HIS A 188 -19.41 19.48 20.82
C HIS A 188 -17.90 19.37 20.56
N GLY A 189 -17.46 19.83 19.39
CA GLY A 189 -16.08 19.73 18.92
C GLY A 189 -15.62 18.32 18.52
N LYS A 190 -16.52 17.35 18.44
CA LYS A 190 -16.25 16.01 17.90
C LYS A 190 -16.82 15.86 16.49
N THR A 191 -16.34 14.84 15.80
CA THR A 191 -16.79 14.48 14.45
C THR A 191 -17.12 13.01 14.40
N LEU A 192 -18.19 12.67 13.70
CA LEU A 192 -18.52 11.32 13.29
C LEU A 192 -17.68 10.97 12.05
N LEU A 193 -16.91 9.88 12.11
CA LEU A 193 -15.98 9.49 11.05
C LEU A 193 -16.40 8.18 10.40
N TYR A 194 -16.69 8.20 9.10
CA TYR A 194 -16.79 7.00 8.27
C TYR A 194 -15.44 6.72 7.63
N LYS A 195 -14.88 5.53 7.92
CA LYS A 195 -13.58 5.09 7.43
C LYS A 195 -13.55 3.57 7.29
N ASP A 196 -13.00 3.09 6.17
CA ASP A 196 -12.80 1.66 5.89
C ASP A 196 -14.07 0.81 6.11
N GLY A 197 -15.22 1.34 5.70
CA GLY A 197 -16.52 0.67 5.85
C GLY A 197 -17.14 0.75 7.24
N THR A 198 -16.47 1.39 8.21
CA THR A 198 -16.90 1.48 9.61
C THR A 198 -17.15 2.93 10.01
N LEU A 199 -18.08 3.16 10.94
CA LEU A 199 -18.44 4.46 11.48
C LEU A 199 -17.98 4.57 12.94
N PHE A 200 -17.27 5.64 13.30
CA PHE A 200 -16.68 5.90 14.61
C PHE A 200 -17.14 7.24 15.19
#